data_AF-A0A7S1LYR9-F1
#
_entry.id   AF-A0A7S1LYR9-F1
#
_cell.length_a   1.000
_cell.length_b   1.000
_cell.length_c   1.000
_cell.angle_alpha   90.00
_cell.angle_beta   90.00
_cell.angle_gamma   90.00
#
_symmetry.space_group_name_H-M   'P 1'
#
loop_
_entity.id
_entity.type
_entity.pdbx_description
1 polymer ?
#
loop_
_entity_poly.entity_id
_entity_poly.type
_entity_poly.pdbx_seq_one_letter_code
_entity_poly.pdbx_strand_id
1 'polypeptide(L)'
;MALRKTSMKSKAAATSKTARKVPVEVMKAKQRKRRSKVARGRVAKAMVFSGAREKTAGGLTKDGLVRNKEGRLVSKRRNALGRQKYHQVEDWVKAVVQARQAVHATGFVAVNGKTVLGKAIYLKAKSILEERRRAAGAAAAPRRERIKVEERRRGVGAAAAARQLGLIKVED
;
A
#
# COMPACT_ATOMS: atom_id res chain seq x y z
N MET A 1 46.61 -101.01 3.35
CA MET A 1 45.99 -100.21 4.43
C MET A 1 46.30 -98.74 4.23
N ALA A 2 45.23 -97.94 4.06
CA ALA A 2 45.04 -96.58 4.58
C ALA A 2 46.06 -95.47 4.21
N LEU A 3 45.69 -94.53 3.31
CA LEU A 3 45.12 -93.17 3.60
C LEU A 3 46.22 -92.18 4.05
N ARG A 4 46.50 -91.05 3.36
CA ARG A 4 45.84 -89.71 3.37
C ARG A 4 46.81 -88.75 2.61
N LYS A 5 46.50 -87.68 1.87
CA LYS A 5 45.31 -86.87 1.55
C LYS A 5 45.67 -86.01 0.31
N THR A 6 44.68 -85.76 -0.52
CA THR A 6 44.60 -84.80 -1.65
C THR A 6 44.80 -83.35 -1.18
N SER A 7 45.33 -82.38 -1.96
CA SER A 7 44.63 -81.57 -2.99
C SER A 7 45.62 -80.52 -3.53
N MET A 8 46.07 -80.55 -4.79
CA MET A 8 45.53 -79.80 -5.95
C MET A 8 45.33 -78.27 -5.78
N LYS A 9 46.20 -77.53 -6.51
CA LYS A 9 45.89 -76.54 -7.60
C LYS A 9 45.76 -75.02 -7.31
N SER A 10 46.44 -74.26 -8.19
CA SER A 10 46.22 -72.87 -8.68
C SER A 10 46.83 -71.75 -7.83
N LYS A 11 47.30 -70.61 -8.35
CA LYS A 11 46.85 -69.84 -9.52
C LYS A 11 47.89 -68.76 -9.91
N ALA A 12 47.81 -68.32 -11.15
CA ALA A 12 48.56 -67.28 -11.86
C ALA A 12 48.82 -65.96 -11.11
N ALA A 13 49.86 -65.23 -11.56
CA ALA A 13 49.78 -63.77 -11.76
C ALA A 13 50.93 -63.27 -12.67
N ALA A 14 50.56 -62.87 -13.89
CA ALA A 14 51.37 -62.09 -14.79
C ALA A 14 51.20 -60.59 -14.52
N THR A 15 52.15 -59.80 -15.04
CA THR A 15 52.07 -58.38 -15.42
C THR A 15 51.98 -57.30 -14.34
N SER A 16 52.89 -56.32 -14.40
CA SER A 16 52.48 -54.92 -14.63
C SER A 16 53.62 -54.08 -15.21
N LYS A 17 53.38 -53.54 -16.41
CA LYS A 17 54.17 -52.46 -17.02
C LYS A 17 53.67 -51.14 -16.44
N THR A 18 54.59 -50.35 -15.91
CA THR A 18 54.33 -49.03 -15.33
C THR A 18 53.97 -48.02 -16.42
N ALA A 19 52.66 -47.81 -16.63
CA ALA A 19 52.14 -46.72 -17.45
C ALA A 19 52.15 -45.42 -16.62
N ARG A 20 52.90 -44.43 -17.10
CA ARG A 20 53.01 -43.08 -16.55
C ARG A 20 51.63 -42.40 -16.64
N LYS A 21 50.92 -42.30 -15.51
CA LYS A 21 49.66 -41.55 -15.40
C LYS A 21 49.97 -40.06 -15.33
N VAL A 22 49.71 -39.35 -16.42
CA VAL A 22 49.61 -37.89 -16.42
C VAL A 22 48.30 -37.54 -15.71
N PRO A 23 48.31 -36.77 -14.61
CA PRO A 23 47.06 -36.32 -14.02
C PRO A 23 46.50 -35.21 -14.91
N VAL A 24 45.60 -35.56 -15.82
CA VAL A 24 44.67 -34.58 -16.40
C VAL A 24 43.75 -34.14 -15.27
N GLU A 25 44.09 -33.03 -14.64
CA GLU A 25 43.16 -32.26 -13.81
C GLU A 25 42.00 -31.80 -14.71
N VAL A 26 40.98 -32.64 -14.81
CA VAL A 26 39.69 -32.25 -15.36
C VAL A 26 39.09 -31.27 -14.36
N MET A 27 39.36 -29.98 -14.57
CA MET A 27 38.64 -28.88 -13.91
C MET A 27 37.15 -29.10 -14.15
N LYS A 28 36.48 -29.71 -13.17
CA LYS A 28 35.05 -29.93 -13.17
C LYS A 28 34.39 -28.57 -13.03
N ALA A 29 34.12 -27.93 -14.18
CA ALA A 29 33.41 -26.67 -14.24
C ALA A 29 32.11 -26.83 -13.43
N LYS A 30 32.10 -26.23 -12.23
CA LYS A 30 30.98 -26.28 -11.31
C LYS A 30 29.79 -25.65 -12.02
N GLN A 31 28.90 -26.49 -12.55
CA GLN A 31 27.72 -26.06 -13.28
C GLN A 31 27.00 -25.01 -12.43
N ARG A 32 27.01 -23.76 -12.89
CA ARG A 32 26.40 -22.65 -12.15
C ARG A 32 24.93 -22.98 -12.01
N LYS A 33 24.46 -23.26 -10.78
CA LYS A 33 23.05 -23.58 -10.51
C LYS A 33 22.18 -22.50 -11.17
N ARG A 34 21.34 -22.92 -12.12
CA ARG A 34 20.43 -22.00 -12.81
C ARG A 34 19.60 -21.28 -11.76
N ARG A 35 19.77 -19.97 -11.65
CA ARG A 35 19.01 -19.15 -10.70
C ARG A 35 17.52 -19.32 -11.02
N SER A 36 16.70 -19.53 -10.00
CA SER A 36 15.25 -19.71 -10.20
C SER A 36 14.67 -18.47 -10.90
N LYS A 37 13.75 -18.66 -11.85
CA LYS A 37 13.04 -17.52 -12.49
C LYS A 37 12.05 -16.86 -11.53
N VAL A 38 11.52 -17.64 -10.60
CA VAL A 38 10.53 -17.22 -9.61
C VAL A 38 11.22 -16.73 -8.34
N ALA A 39 10.84 -15.54 -7.88
CA ALA A 39 11.22 -14.96 -6.60
C ALA A 39 10.30 -15.46 -5.48
N ARG A 40 10.88 -15.95 -4.38
CA ARG A 40 10.18 -16.42 -3.18
C ARG A 40 10.72 -15.69 -1.94
N GLY A 41 9.96 -15.70 -0.86
CA GLY A 41 10.35 -15.09 0.42
C GLY A 41 9.98 -13.61 0.56
N ARG A 42 10.39 -13.00 1.69
CA ARG A 42 10.00 -11.64 2.10
C ARG A 42 10.43 -10.56 1.09
N VAL A 43 11.56 -10.75 0.44
CA VAL A 43 12.17 -9.82 -0.52
C VAL A 43 11.80 -10.10 -1.98
N ALA A 44 10.83 -10.99 -2.24
CA ALA A 44 10.49 -11.42 -3.59
C ALA A 44 10.13 -10.25 -4.53
N LYS A 45 9.33 -9.29 -4.04
CA LYS A 45 8.95 -8.10 -4.84
C LYS A 45 10.14 -7.20 -5.12
N ALA A 46 11.07 -7.06 -4.17
CA ALA A 46 12.30 -6.29 -4.35
C ALA A 46 13.22 -6.94 -5.39
N MET A 47 13.39 -8.26 -5.35
CA MET A 47 14.17 -9.01 -6.33
C MET A 47 13.61 -8.92 -7.76
N VAL A 48 12.29 -8.91 -7.91
CA VAL A 48 11.65 -8.73 -9.22
C VAL A 48 11.78 -7.29 -9.70
N PHE A 49 11.60 -6.32 -8.80
CA PHE A 49 11.74 -4.90 -9.14
C PHE A 49 13.16 -4.53 -9.56
N SER A 50 14.18 -5.14 -8.92
CA SER A 50 15.59 -4.98 -9.30
C SER A 50 16.01 -5.81 -10.52
N GLY A 51 15.13 -6.67 -11.06
CA GLY A 51 15.43 -7.51 -12.22
C GLY A 51 16.23 -8.77 -11.93
N ALA A 52 16.49 -9.10 -10.66
CA ALA A 52 17.18 -10.34 -10.29
C ALA A 52 16.35 -11.61 -10.60
N ARG A 53 15.04 -11.45 -10.77
CA ARG A 53 14.04 -12.50 -11.03
C ARG A 53 12.95 -11.98 -11.96
N GLU A 54 12.37 -12.86 -12.76
CA GLU A 54 11.34 -12.49 -13.76
C GLU A 54 9.98 -12.22 -13.08
N LYS A 55 9.56 -13.10 -12.18
CA LYS A 55 8.24 -13.05 -11.53
C LYS A 55 8.27 -13.48 -10.07
N THR A 56 7.32 -12.99 -9.28
CA THR A 56 7.08 -13.49 -7.91
C THR A 56 6.33 -14.82 -7.92
N ALA A 57 6.27 -15.51 -6.78
CA ALA A 57 5.47 -16.73 -6.62
C ALA A 57 3.97 -16.54 -7.00
N GLY A 58 3.43 -15.33 -6.79
CA GLY A 58 2.06 -14.97 -7.19
C GLY A 58 1.92 -14.43 -8.62
N GLY A 59 2.94 -14.58 -9.46
CA GLY A 59 2.89 -14.18 -10.87
C GLY A 59 3.14 -12.70 -11.17
N LEU A 60 3.39 -11.85 -10.18
CA LEU A 60 3.68 -10.44 -10.44
C LEU A 60 5.07 -10.27 -11.08
N THR A 61 5.09 -9.57 -12.22
CA THR A 61 6.29 -9.07 -12.90
C THR A 61 6.64 -7.65 -12.41
N LYS A 62 7.76 -7.10 -12.92
CA LYS A 62 8.18 -5.73 -12.62
C LYS A 62 7.12 -4.69 -12.99
N ASP A 63 6.44 -4.88 -14.12
CA ASP A 63 5.42 -3.95 -14.62
C ASP A 63 4.19 -3.87 -13.71
N GLY A 64 3.89 -4.96 -12.99
CA GLY A 64 2.79 -5.02 -12.03
C GLY A 64 3.12 -4.40 -10.66
N LEU A 65 4.37 -3.99 -10.42
CA LEU A 65 4.83 -3.45 -9.15
C LEU A 65 5.02 -1.93 -9.19
N VAL A 66 4.85 -1.30 -8.03
CA VAL A 66 5.07 0.13 -7.82
C VAL A 66 5.58 0.36 -6.41
N ARG A 67 6.40 1.39 -6.22
CA ARG A 67 6.87 1.84 -4.91
C ARG A 67 5.88 2.86 -4.34
N ASN A 68 5.39 2.63 -3.12
CA ASN A 68 4.52 3.60 -2.43
C ASN A 68 5.36 4.71 -1.76
N LYS A 69 4.69 5.73 -1.20
CA LYS A 69 5.31 6.82 -0.42
C LYS A 69 6.21 6.32 0.70
N GLU A 70 5.84 5.21 1.35
CA GLU A 70 6.59 4.60 2.45
C GLU A 70 7.79 3.75 1.96
N GLY A 71 8.08 3.76 0.66
CA GLY A 71 9.18 3.01 0.06
C GLY A 71 8.90 1.51 -0.12
N ARG A 72 7.71 1.01 0.22
CA ARG A 72 7.29 -0.39 0.09
C ARG A 72 6.87 -0.72 -1.34
N LEU A 73 7.29 -1.89 -1.81
CA LEU A 73 6.86 -2.42 -3.11
C LEU A 73 5.51 -3.14 -3.00
N VAL A 74 4.52 -2.58 -3.68
CA VAL A 74 3.14 -3.09 -3.74
C VAL A 74 2.72 -3.31 -5.19
N SER A 75 1.63 -4.04 -5.42
CA SER A 75 1.09 -4.17 -6.76
C SER A 75 0.38 -2.88 -7.18
N LYS A 76 0.45 -2.52 -8.47
CA LYS A 76 -0.27 -1.36 -9.03
C LYS A 76 -1.77 -1.45 -8.75
N ARG A 77 -2.35 -2.65 -8.94
CA ARG A 77 -3.76 -2.93 -8.61
C ARG A 77 -4.10 -2.60 -7.16
N ARG A 78 -3.25 -3.04 -6.20
CA ARG A 78 -3.49 -2.77 -4.78
C ARG A 78 -3.36 -1.29 -4.45
N ASN A 79 -2.39 -0.60 -5.07
CA ASN A 79 -2.22 0.84 -4.90
C ASN A 79 -3.45 1.62 -5.41
N ALA A 80 -3.94 1.28 -6.61
CA ALA A 80 -5.13 1.89 -7.19
C ALA A 80 -6.38 1.66 -6.33
N LEU A 81 -6.60 0.42 -5.86
CA LEU A 81 -7.72 0.10 -4.98
C LEU A 81 -7.67 0.89 -3.66
N GLY A 82 -6.48 1.05 -3.07
CA GLY A 82 -6.31 1.83 -1.85
C GLY A 82 -6.68 3.31 -2.06
N ARG A 83 -6.23 3.91 -3.16
CA ARG A 83 -6.59 5.28 -3.53
C ARG A 83 -8.09 5.43 -3.79
N GLN A 84 -8.67 4.45 -4.48
CA GLN A 84 -10.11 4.44 -4.73
C GLN A 84 -10.90 4.32 -3.44
N LYS A 85 -10.46 3.59 -2.41
CA LYS A 85 -11.22 3.49 -1.15
C LYS A 85 -11.02 4.66 -0.20
N TYR A 86 -9.96 5.46 -0.39
CA TYR A 86 -9.59 6.52 0.54
C TYR A 86 -10.65 7.62 0.68
N HIS A 87 -11.43 7.92 -0.38
CA HIS A 87 -12.47 8.94 -0.34
C HIS A 87 -13.50 8.72 0.78
N GLN A 88 -13.75 7.47 1.18
CA GLN A 88 -14.71 7.13 2.23
C GLN A 88 -14.27 7.61 3.63
N VAL A 89 -12.96 7.75 3.83
CA VAL A 89 -12.35 8.08 5.14
C VAL A 89 -11.71 9.47 5.12
N GLU A 90 -11.47 10.01 3.92
CA GLU A 90 -10.80 11.29 3.68
C GLU A 90 -11.45 12.46 4.45
N ASP A 91 -12.77 12.55 4.45
CA ASP A 91 -13.49 13.64 5.11
C ASP A 91 -13.29 13.62 6.63
N TRP A 92 -13.37 12.44 7.23
CA TRP A 92 -13.14 12.27 8.66
C TRP A 92 -11.70 12.60 9.04
N VAL A 93 -10.72 12.13 8.27
CA VAL A 93 -9.30 12.41 8.52
C VAL A 93 -9.02 13.91 8.46
N LYS A 94 -9.53 14.59 7.42
CA LYS A 94 -9.38 16.05 7.28
C LYS A 94 -10.05 16.80 8.43
N ALA A 95 -11.24 16.38 8.87
CA ALA A 95 -11.93 17.00 10.00
C ALA A 95 -11.15 16.84 11.32
N VAL A 96 -10.56 15.67 11.56
CA VAL A 96 -9.71 15.43 12.75
C VAL A 96 -8.43 16.28 12.71
N VAL A 97 -7.79 16.44 11.55
CA VAL A 97 -6.62 17.31 11.41
C VAL A 97 -6.98 18.76 11.71
N GLN A 98 -8.09 19.26 11.17
CA GLN A 98 -8.57 20.62 11.45
C GLN A 98 -8.95 20.81 12.93
N ALA A 99 -9.62 19.82 13.53
CA ALA A 99 -9.96 19.86 14.95
C ALA A 99 -8.72 19.86 15.85
N ARG A 100 -7.68 19.08 15.50
CA ARG A 100 -6.40 19.09 16.23
C ARG A 100 -5.70 20.44 16.17
N GLN A 101 -5.74 21.09 15.00
CA GLN A 101 -5.19 22.44 14.83
C GLN A 101 -5.95 23.47 15.66
N ALA A 102 -7.29 23.42 15.66
CA ALA A 102 -8.14 24.35 16.43
C ALA A 102 -7.99 24.20 17.95
N VAL A 103 -7.72 22.99 18.44
CA VAL A 103 -7.53 22.69 19.87
C VAL A 103 -6.05 22.81 20.29
N HIS A 104 -5.14 23.09 19.34
CA HIS A 104 -3.69 23.17 19.58
C HIS A 104 -3.11 21.95 20.30
N ALA A 105 -3.57 20.75 19.94
CA ALA A 105 -3.16 19.51 20.61
C ALA A 105 -1.74 19.09 20.18
N THR A 106 -0.79 19.09 21.11
CA THR A 106 0.59 18.63 20.91
C THR A 106 0.75 17.16 21.29
N GLY A 107 1.54 16.42 20.52
CA GLY A 107 1.83 15.01 20.79
C GLY A 107 0.65 14.06 20.54
N PHE A 108 0.73 12.89 21.18
CA PHE A 108 -0.28 11.86 21.06
C PHE A 108 -1.49 12.17 21.96
N VAL A 109 -2.69 12.15 21.36
CA VAL A 109 -3.96 12.35 22.08
C VAL A 109 -4.97 11.36 21.49
N ALA A 110 -5.55 10.52 22.36
CA ALA A 110 -6.57 9.57 21.97
C ALA A 110 -7.89 10.30 21.64
N VAL A 111 -8.36 10.17 20.40
CA VAL A 111 -9.64 10.75 19.97
C VAL A 111 -10.79 10.03 20.69
N ASN A 112 -11.71 10.80 21.29
CA ASN A 112 -12.77 10.29 22.15
C ASN A 112 -12.27 9.44 23.34
N GLY A 113 -11.06 9.73 23.82
CA GLY A 113 -10.49 9.07 25.00
C GLY A 113 -11.02 9.61 26.33
N LYS A 114 -10.41 9.17 27.43
CA LYS A 114 -10.75 9.63 28.80
C LYS A 114 -10.41 11.10 29.03
N THR A 115 -9.37 11.60 28.36
CA THR A 115 -8.88 12.97 28.47
C THR A 115 -9.86 14.00 27.89
N VAL A 116 -9.97 15.16 28.54
CA VAL A 116 -10.81 16.29 28.09
C VAL A 116 -10.45 16.73 26.67
N LEU A 117 -9.15 16.84 26.36
CA LEU A 117 -8.66 17.19 25.02
C LEU A 117 -9.14 16.20 23.95
N GLY A 118 -9.08 14.90 24.24
CA GLY A 118 -9.53 13.85 23.34
C GLY A 118 -11.04 13.92 23.02
N LYS A 119 -11.85 14.27 24.03
CA LYS A 119 -13.29 14.51 23.86
C LYS A 119 -13.56 15.78 23.05
N ALA A 120 -12.84 16.86 23.33
CA ALA A 120 -12.96 18.13 22.61
C ALA A 120 -12.64 17.98 21.11
N ILE A 121 -11.55 17.28 20.77
CA ILE A 121 -11.19 16.97 19.38
C ILE A 121 -12.31 16.20 18.68
N TYR A 122 -12.89 15.19 19.34
CA TYR A 122 -13.95 14.38 18.75
C TYR A 122 -15.22 15.19 18.44
N LEU A 123 -15.67 16.02 19.40
CA LEU A 123 -16.84 16.87 19.24
C LEU A 123 -16.63 17.88 18.11
N LYS A 124 -15.46 18.54 18.07
CA LYS A 124 -15.12 19.50 17.02
C LYS A 124 -14.97 18.84 15.65
N ALA A 125 -14.37 17.65 15.57
CA ALA A 125 -14.27 16.90 14.32
C ALA A 125 -15.66 16.50 13.79
N LYS A 126 -16.58 16.08 14.67
CA LYS A 126 -17.97 15.83 14.30
C LYS A 126 -18.67 17.07 13.76
N SER A 127 -18.50 18.23 14.41
CA SER A 127 -19.14 19.46 13.92
C SER A 127 -18.66 19.83 12.52
N ILE A 128 -17.35 19.75 12.27
CA ILE A 128 -16.75 20.01 10.95
C ILE A 128 -17.25 19.01 9.90
N LEU A 129 -17.40 17.74 10.26
CA LEU A 129 -17.92 16.72 9.35
C LEU A 129 -19.38 17.02 8.97
N GLU A 130 -20.22 17.37 9.94
CA GLU A 130 -21.61 17.74 9.70
C GLU A 130 -21.72 19.03 8.88
N GLU A 131 -20.88 20.03 9.15
CA GLU A 131 -20.77 21.24 8.31
C GLU A 131 -20.39 20.89 6.87
N ARG A 132 -19.40 20.01 6.67
CA ARG A 132 -19.01 19.55 5.33
C ARG A 132 -20.08 18.74 4.64
N ARG A 133 -20.79 17.87 5.36
CA ARG A 133 -21.93 17.11 4.83
C ARG A 133 -23.07 18.04 4.40
N ARG A 134 -23.40 19.03 5.24
CA ARG A 134 -24.37 20.08 4.90
C ARG A 134 -23.92 20.89 3.69
N ALA A 135 -22.65 21.32 3.65
CA ALA A 135 -22.10 22.04 2.52
C ALA A 135 -22.10 21.19 1.24
N ALA A 136 -21.81 19.90 1.32
CA ALA A 136 -21.86 18.96 0.20
C ALA A 136 -23.29 18.72 -0.29
N GLY A 137 -24.26 18.54 0.62
CA GLY A 137 -25.69 18.45 0.27
C GLY A 137 -26.20 19.76 -0.35
N ALA A 138 -25.83 20.89 0.24
CA ALA A 138 -26.07 22.21 -0.31
C ALA A 138 -25.26 22.49 -1.58
N ALA A 139 -24.24 21.70 -1.94
CA ALA A 139 -23.43 21.71 -3.18
C ALA A 139 -23.95 20.73 -4.26
N ALA A 140 -24.73 19.72 -3.85
CA ALA A 140 -25.39 18.76 -4.73
C ALA A 140 -26.79 19.20 -5.18
N ALA A 141 -27.43 20.16 -4.50
CA ALA A 141 -28.69 20.75 -4.95
C ALA A 141 -28.60 21.24 -6.42
N PRO A 142 -29.61 20.97 -7.26
CA PRO A 142 -29.54 21.24 -8.70
C PRO A 142 -29.24 22.72 -8.94
N ARG A 143 -28.39 23.00 -9.94
CA ARG A 143 -27.89 24.36 -10.25
C ARG A 143 -29.01 25.40 -10.39
N ARG A 144 -30.19 25.00 -10.87
CA ARG A 144 -31.40 25.84 -10.94
C ARG A 144 -31.92 26.28 -9.57
N GLU A 145 -31.87 25.40 -8.58
CA GLU A 145 -32.32 25.69 -7.22
C GLU A 145 -31.31 26.54 -6.46
N ARG A 146 -30.00 26.34 -6.71
CA ARG A 146 -28.96 27.27 -6.24
C ARG A 146 -29.20 28.69 -6.72
N ILE A 147 -29.44 28.86 -8.03
CA ILE A 147 -29.66 30.19 -8.64
C ILE A 147 -30.91 30.84 -8.07
N LYS A 148 -32.03 30.11 -7.93
CA LYS A 148 -33.24 30.63 -7.27
C LYS A 148 -33.04 31.01 -5.80
N VAL A 149 -32.29 30.22 -5.03
CA VAL A 149 -31.98 30.52 -3.62
C VAL A 149 -31.06 31.74 -3.52
N GLU A 150 -30.09 31.88 -4.43
CA GLU A 150 -29.17 33.01 -4.47
C GLU A 150 -29.87 34.30 -4.94
N GLU A 151 -30.75 34.23 -5.93
CA GLU A 151 -31.61 35.33 -6.37
C GLU A 151 -32.62 35.74 -5.28
N ARG A 152 -33.24 34.79 -4.56
CA ARG A 152 -34.09 35.10 -3.40
C ARG A 152 -33.30 35.78 -2.29
N ARG A 153 -32.09 35.31 -1.98
CA ARG A 153 -31.22 35.95 -0.98
C ARG A 153 -30.80 37.37 -1.40
N ARG A 154 -30.48 37.58 -2.68
CA ARG A 154 -30.19 38.91 -3.24
C ARG A 154 -31.41 39.82 -3.22
N GLY A 155 -32.61 39.31 -3.50
CA GLY A 155 -33.86 40.06 -3.43
C GLY A 155 -34.23 40.46 -1.99
N VAL A 156 -34.08 39.56 -1.02
CA VAL A 156 -34.29 39.89 0.41
C VAL A 156 -33.23 40.86 0.93
N GLY A 157 -31.97 40.70 0.50
CA GLY A 157 -30.89 41.64 0.83
C GLY A 157 -31.08 43.03 0.22
N ALA A 158 -31.57 43.11 -1.03
CA ALA A 158 -31.89 44.36 -1.70
C ALA A 158 -33.12 45.05 -1.07
N ALA A 159 -34.15 44.29 -0.69
CA ALA A 159 -35.31 44.82 0.03
C ALA A 159 -34.93 45.30 1.44
N ALA A 160 -34.05 44.59 2.14
CA ALA A 160 -33.51 45.02 3.43
C ALA A 160 -32.67 46.30 3.29
N ALA A 161 -31.81 46.39 2.28
CA ALA A 161 -31.01 47.59 2.00
C ALA A 161 -31.89 48.79 1.59
N ALA A 162 -32.93 48.59 0.78
CA ALA A 162 -33.88 49.63 0.38
C ALA A 162 -34.73 50.13 1.57
N ARG A 163 -35.08 49.26 2.52
CA ARG A 163 -35.72 49.65 3.79
C ARG A 163 -34.77 50.45 4.68
N GLN A 164 -33.50 50.06 4.73
CA GLN A 164 -32.48 50.75 5.53
C GLN A 164 -32.13 52.13 4.97
N LEU A 165 -32.26 52.32 3.66
CA LEU A 165 -32.14 53.61 2.96
C LEU A 165 -33.45 54.40 2.90
N GLY A 166 -34.53 53.94 3.57
CA GLY A 166 -35.79 54.66 3.69
C GLY A 166 -36.61 54.76 2.39
N LEU A 167 -36.31 53.95 1.37
CA LEU A 167 -36.96 53.98 0.06
C LEU A 167 -38.27 53.18 -0.01
N ILE A 168 -38.59 52.41 1.03
CA ILE A 168 -39.83 51.63 1.14
C ILE A 168 -40.49 51.96 2.48
N LYS A 169 -41.57 52.72 2.46
CA LYS A 169 -42.42 52.99 3.64
C LYS A 169 -43.30 51.77 3.90
N VAL A 170 -43.24 51.24 5.12
CA VAL A 170 -44.16 50.20 5.61
C VAL A 170 -45.43 50.93 6.03
N GLU A 171 -46.51 50.75 5.29
CA GLU A 171 -47.85 51.09 5.76
C GLU A 171 -48.40 49.85 6.48
N ASP A 172 -48.87 50.06 7.71
CA ASP A 172 -49.48 49.05 8.60
C ASP A 172 -50.84 48.56 8.09
#